data_AF-A0A368DHR7-F1
#
_entry.id   AF-A0A368DHR7-F1
#
_cell.length_a   1.000
_cell.length_b   1.000
_cell.length_c   1.000
_cell.angle_alpha   90.00
_cell.angle_beta   90.00
_cell.angle_gamma   90.00
#
_symmetry.space_group_name_H-M   'P 1'
#
loop_
_entity.id
_entity.type
_entity.pdbx_description
1 polymer ?
#
loop_
_entity_poly.entity_id
_entity_poly.type
_entity_poly.pdbx_seq_one_letter_code
_entity_poly.pdbx_strand_id
1 'polypeptide(L)'
;MKNLLIFLFTVVLYFSNYAQDYTKFQIKRATMFSTYIAEKMDLNETEQQFVYDVMLARVYNSNATIKAQNLTAQADKQAVYKSGSKNAQEKLAAEFGAKKARKMMILSNEARKNAEKK
;
A
#
# COMPACT_ATOMS: atom_id res chain seq x y z
N MET A 1 18.40 -17.69 14.76
CA MET A 1 18.71 -16.31 15.18
C MET A 1 19.37 -15.58 14.04
N LYS A 2 18.98 -14.32 13.80
CA LYS A 2 19.73 -13.23 13.14
C LYS A 2 20.25 -13.57 11.72
N ASN A 3 19.71 -12.99 10.65
CA ASN A 3 19.77 -11.56 10.36
C ASN A 3 18.65 -11.14 9.39
N LEU A 4 17.64 -10.42 9.87
CA LEU A 4 16.83 -9.58 8.98
C LEU A 4 17.64 -8.32 8.73
N LEU A 5 18.49 -8.35 7.71
CA LEU A 5 19.21 -7.17 7.23
C LEU A 5 18.17 -6.19 6.69
N ILE A 6 17.85 -5.18 7.49
CA ILE A 6 17.08 -4.03 7.04
C ILE A 6 18.01 -3.22 6.13
N PHE A 7 18.06 -3.58 4.85
CA PHE A 7 18.71 -2.75 3.83
C PHE A 7 17.76 -1.60 3.49
N LEU A 8 18.13 -0.40 3.94
CA LEU A 8 17.59 0.86 3.47
C LEU A 8 18.01 1.03 2.01
N PHE A 9 17.15 0.63 1.08
CA PHE A 9 17.40 0.78 -0.35
C PHE A 9 17.06 2.23 -0.78
N THR A 10 18.09 3.04 -0.95
CA THR A 10 18.06 4.24 -1.78
C THR A 10 17.94 3.83 -3.25
N VAL A 11 16.72 3.63 -3.74
CA VAL A 11 16.47 3.53 -5.18
C VAL A 11 16.18 4.94 -5.69
N VAL A 12 17.15 5.52 -6.42
CA VAL A 12 16.93 6.72 -7.22
C VAL A 12 16.14 6.29 -8.46
N LEU A 13 14.81 6.35 -8.37
CA LEU A 13 13.93 6.20 -9.52
C LEU A 13 13.72 7.57 -10.17
N TYR A 14 14.32 7.75 -11.36
CA TYR A 14 14.01 8.86 -12.25
C TYR A 14 12.63 8.65 -12.86
N PHE A 15 11.60 9.14 -12.17
CA PHE A 15 10.31 9.44 -12.79
C PHE A 15 9.96 10.88 -12.49
N SER A 16 9.96 11.71 -13.54
CA SER A 16 9.43 13.07 -13.52
C SER A 16 7.92 13.03 -13.30
N ASN A 17 7.51 12.86 -12.05
CA ASN A 17 6.17 13.15 -11.57
C ASN A 17 6.35 14.18 -10.46
N TYR A 18 5.49 15.21 -10.42
CA TYR A 18 5.37 16.16 -9.30
C TYR A 18 5.75 15.45 -8.00
N ALA A 19 6.81 15.90 -7.32
CA ALA A 19 7.30 15.25 -6.12
C ALA A 19 6.15 15.24 -5.09
N GLN A 20 5.46 14.11 -5.02
CA GLN A 20 4.28 13.96 -4.19
C GLN A 20 4.80 13.71 -2.79
N ASP A 21 4.74 14.74 -1.93
CA ASP A 21 5.27 14.64 -0.58
C ASP A 21 4.40 13.70 0.27
N TYR A 22 4.82 12.45 0.35
CA TYR A 22 4.18 11.45 1.19
C TYR A 22 4.53 11.66 2.66
N THR A 23 3.51 11.70 3.50
CA THR A 23 3.69 11.75 4.96
C THR A 23 4.36 10.47 5.47
N LYS A 24 5.07 10.57 6.60
CA LYS A 24 5.68 9.41 7.28
C LYS A 24 4.65 8.29 7.55
N PHE A 25 3.40 8.65 7.84
CA PHE A 25 2.32 7.70 8.04
C PHE A 25 2.00 6.91 6.76
N GLN A 26 1.90 7.59 5.61
CA GLN A 26 1.60 6.97 4.32
C GLN A 26 2.72 6.01 3.92
N ILE A 27 3.98 6.45 4.03
CA ILE A 27 5.16 5.61 3.76
C ILE A 27 5.14 4.38 4.68
N LYS A 28 5.02 4.58 6.00
CA LYS A 28 5.01 3.47 6.98
C LYS A 28 3.90 2.45 6.71
N ARG A 29 2.71 2.90 6.30
CA ARG A 29 1.59 2.02 5.93
C ARG A 29 1.89 1.23 4.66
N ALA A 30 2.39 1.89 3.61
CA ALA A 30 2.74 1.24 2.37
C ALA A 30 3.84 0.20 2.57
N THR A 31 4.92 0.55 3.28
CA THR A 31 6.01 -0.36 3.63
C THR A 31 5.51 -1.58 4.42
N MET A 32 4.68 -1.36 5.44
CA MET A 32 4.09 -2.47 6.22
C MET A 32 3.35 -3.46 5.31
N PHE A 33 2.52 -2.96 4.39
CA PHE A 33 1.74 -3.83 3.51
C PHE A 33 2.62 -4.55 2.51
N SER A 34 3.50 -3.85 1.80
CA SER A 34 4.34 -4.44 0.76
C SER A 34 5.31 -5.47 1.32
N THR A 35 5.96 -5.19 2.46
CA THR A 35 6.87 -6.14 3.11
C THR A 35 6.13 -7.41 3.53
N TYR A 36 4.98 -7.28 4.20
CA TYR A 36 4.21 -8.45 4.65
C TYR A 36 3.69 -9.29 3.47
N ILE A 37 3.24 -8.64 2.40
CA ILE A 37 2.78 -9.32 1.18
C ILE A 37 3.96 -10.05 0.51
N ALA A 38 5.10 -9.37 0.35
CA ALA A 38 6.29 -9.94 -0.29
C ALA A 38 6.77 -11.19 0.45
N GLU A 39 6.89 -11.12 1.79
CA GLU A 39 7.26 -12.27 2.62
C GLU A 39 6.29 -13.45 2.48
N LYS A 40 4.98 -13.19 2.41
CA LYS A 40 3.94 -14.25 2.37
C LYS A 40 3.67 -14.81 0.97
N MET A 41 4.13 -14.11 -0.06
CA MET A 41 3.91 -14.50 -1.46
C MET A 41 5.21 -14.79 -2.22
N ASP A 42 6.35 -14.68 -1.54
CA ASP A 42 7.69 -14.86 -2.12
C ASP A 42 7.90 -13.97 -3.34
N LEU A 43 7.54 -12.69 -3.19
CA LEU A 43 7.70 -11.69 -4.26
C LEU A 43 9.16 -11.27 -4.35
N ASN A 44 9.64 -11.05 -5.58
CA ASN A 44 10.94 -10.43 -5.78
C ASN A 44 10.90 -8.91 -5.49
N GLU A 45 12.06 -8.26 -5.51
CA GLU A 45 12.19 -6.84 -5.19
C GLU A 45 11.37 -5.93 -6.11
N THR A 46 11.33 -6.22 -7.41
CA THR A 46 10.55 -5.44 -8.39
C THR A 46 9.05 -5.57 -8.12
N GLU A 47 8.57 -6.79 -7.86
CA GLU A 47 7.17 -7.05 -7.53
C GLU A 47 6.78 -6.40 -6.19
N GLN A 48 7.66 -6.46 -5.18
CA GLN A 48 7.45 -5.80 -3.90
C GLN A 48 7.37 -4.27 -4.07
N GLN A 49 8.25 -3.68 -4.88
CA GLN A 49 8.25 -2.25 -5.17
C GLN A 49 6.94 -1.83 -5.86
N PHE A 50 6.48 -2.61 -6.84
CA PHE A 50 5.19 -2.35 -7.47
C PHE A 50 4.03 -2.40 -6.46
N VAL A 51 4.00 -3.41 -5.59
CA VAL A 51 3.00 -3.50 -4.52
C VAL A 51 3.08 -2.30 -3.57
N TYR A 52 4.29 -1.87 -3.22
CA TYR A 52 4.52 -0.67 -2.40
C TYR A 52 3.91 0.57 -3.05
N ASP A 53 4.19 0.82 -4.33
CA ASP A 53 3.70 2.00 -5.05
C ASP A 53 2.17 2.01 -5.13
N VAL A 54 1.56 0.86 -5.41
CA VAL A 54 0.08 0.73 -5.42
C VAL A 54 -0.51 1.00 -4.04
N MET A 55 0.10 0.47 -2.97
CA MET A 55 -0.38 0.68 -1.60
C MET A 55 -0.17 2.13 -1.14
N LEU A 56 0.94 2.75 -1.50
CA LEU A 56 1.23 4.15 -1.20
C LEU A 56 0.21 5.07 -1.87
N ALA A 57 -0.05 4.87 -3.16
CA ALA A 57 -1.07 5.58 -3.91
C ALA A 57 -2.47 5.40 -3.29
N ARG A 58 -2.83 4.18 -2.84
CA ARG A 58 -4.11 3.92 -2.16
C ARG A 58 -4.28 4.78 -0.91
N VAL A 59 -3.28 4.81 -0.02
CA VAL A 59 -3.35 5.56 1.24
C VAL A 59 -3.34 7.06 0.96
N TYR A 60 -2.45 7.52 0.08
CA TYR A 60 -2.36 8.92 -0.29
C TYR A 60 -3.66 9.44 -0.91
N ASN A 61 -4.17 8.78 -1.95
CA ASN A 61 -5.36 9.26 -2.67
C ASN A 61 -6.61 9.25 -1.78
N SER A 62 -6.74 8.26 -0.89
CA SER A 62 -7.86 8.23 0.06
C SER A 62 -7.79 9.43 1.02
N ASN A 63 -6.61 9.71 1.58
CA ASN A 63 -6.41 10.84 2.49
C ASN A 63 -6.61 12.19 1.78
N ALA A 64 -6.09 12.33 0.55
CA ALA A 64 -6.25 13.53 -0.26
C ALA A 64 -7.73 13.80 -0.59
N THR A 65 -8.47 12.76 -0.98
CA THR A 65 -9.90 12.86 -1.30
C THR A 65 -10.72 13.26 -0.06
N ILE A 66 -10.50 12.60 1.08
CA ILE A 66 -11.19 12.92 2.34
C ILE A 66 -10.94 14.37 2.76
N LYS A 67 -9.69 14.85 2.63
CA LYS A 67 -9.32 16.22 2.94
C LYS A 67 -9.96 17.21 1.97
N ALA A 68 -9.88 16.96 0.67
CA ALA A 68 -10.42 17.85 -0.36
C ALA A 68 -11.95 18.00 -0.28
N GLN A 69 -12.65 16.93 0.09
CA GLN A 69 -14.10 16.91 0.23
C GLN A 69 -14.59 17.26 1.64
N ASN A 70 -13.68 17.59 2.58
CA ASN A 70 -14.00 17.87 3.98
C ASN A 70 -14.89 16.80 4.63
N LEU A 71 -14.67 15.52 4.29
CA LEU A 71 -15.49 14.43 4.82
C LEU A 71 -15.19 14.24 6.30
N THR A 72 -16.21 14.41 7.14
CA THR A 72 -16.11 14.22 8.60
C THR A 72 -16.79 12.93 9.04
N ALA A 73 -17.97 12.63 8.46
CA ALA A 73 -18.75 11.44 8.76
C ALA A 73 -18.01 10.15 8.37
N GLN A 74 -18.09 9.14 9.25
CA GLN A 74 -17.38 7.88 9.04
C GLN A 74 -17.90 7.12 7.82
N ALA A 75 -19.21 7.18 7.53
CA ALA A 75 -19.81 6.53 6.38
C ALA A 75 -19.22 7.03 5.04
N ASP A 76 -19.03 8.35 4.91
CA ASP A 76 -18.49 8.95 3.68
C ASP A 76 -17.00 8.61 3.49
N LYS A 77 -16.24 8.64 4.59
CA LYS A 77 -14.84 8.16 4.59
C LYS A 77 -14.75 6.69 4.18
N GLN A 78 -15.67 5.86 4.67
CA GLN A 78 -15.73 4.43 4.32
C GLN A 78 -15.91 4.22 2.82
N ALA A 79 -16.73 5.03 2.15
CA ALA A 79 -16.93 4.96 0.71
C ALA A 79 -15.63 5.28 -0.06
N VAL A 80 -14.89 6.31 0.35
CA VAL A 80 -13.58 6.65 -0.23
C VAL A 80 -12.59 5.50 -0.03
N TYR A 81 -12.50 4.93 1.18
CA TYR A 81 -11.61 3.80 1.44
C TYR A 81 -11.97 2.56 0.63
N LYS A 82 -13.26 2.30 0.42
CA LYS A 82 -13.74 1.18 -0.42
C LYS A 82 -13.34 1.39 -1.88
N SER A 83 -13.52 2.60 -2.40
CA SER A 83 -13.07 2.99 -3.74
C SER A 83 -11.55 2.83 -3.91
N GLY A 84 -10.76 3.38 -2.98
CA GLY A 84 -9.30 3.24 -3.00
C GLY A 84 -8.83 1.78 -2.94
N SER A 85 -9.53 0.93 -2.19
CA SER A 85 -9.24 -0.50 -2.11
C SER A 85 -9.56 -1.24 -3.41
N LYS A 86 -10.67 -0.87 -4.08
CA LYS A 86 -11.03 -1.42 -5.39
C LYS A 86 -9.99 -1.07 -6.44
N ASN A 87 -9.61 0.21 -6.53
CA ASN A 87 -8.62 0.68 -7.50
C ASN A 87 -7.25 0.03 -7.28
N ALA A 88 -6.84 -0.14 -6.02
CA ALA A 88 -5.61 -0.86 -5.70
C ALA A 88 -5.67 -2.32 -6.16
N GLN A 89 -6.78 -3.00 -5.90
CA GLN A 89 -6.98 -4.38 -6.36
C GLN A 89 -6.95 -4.49 -7.88
N GLU A 90 -7.53 -3.54 -8.61
CA GLU A 90 -7.51 -3.51 -10.09
C GLU A 90 -6.09 -3.33 -10.62
N LYS A 91 -5.30 -2.41 -10.06
CA LYS A 91 -3.89 -2.23 -10.43
C LYS A 91 -3.04 -3.47 -10.16
N LEU A 92 -3.22 -4.09 -8.99
CA LEU A 92 -2.56 -5.36 -8.66
C LEU A 92 -3.02 -6.49 -9.59
N ALA A 93 -4.29 -6.50 -10.01
CA ALA A 93 -4.83 -7.53 -10.89
C ALA A 93 -4.29 -7.40 -12.32
N ALA A 94 -4.01 -6.18 -12.78
CA ALA A 94 -3.37 -5.94 -14.07
C ALA A 94 -1.95 -6.56 -14.13
N GLU A 95 -1.20 -6.48 -13.04
CA GLU A 95 0.17 -7.00 -12.97
C GLU A 95 0.23 -8.50 -12.62
N PHE A 96 -0.52 -8.92 -11.59
CA PHE A 96 -0.38 -10.27 -10.99
C PHE A 96 -1.55 -11.20 -11.30
N GLY A 97 -2.59 -10.71 -11.97
CA GLY A 97 -3.84 -11.43 -12.16
C GLY A 97 -4.78 -11.37 -10.94
N ALA A 98 -6.08 -11.54 -11.21
CA ALA A 98 -7.15 -11.31 -10.23
C ALA A 98 -7.02 -12.17 -8.95
N LYS A 99 -6.58 -13.43 -9.07
CA LYS A 99 -6.43 -14.33 -7.91
C LYS A 99 -5.33 -13.85 -6.96
N LYS A 100 -4.16 -13.51 -7.48
CA LYS A 100 -3.04 -13.00 -6.68
C LYS A 100 -3.39 -11.64 -6.07
N ALA A 101 -3.98 -10.73 -6.84
CA ALA A 101 -4.40 -9.42 -6.34
C ALA A 101 -5.36 -9.51 -5.15
N ARG A 102 -6.36 -10.40 -5.20
CA ARG A 102 -7.27 -10.65 -4.06
C ARG A 102 -6.50 -11.14 -2.83
N LYS A 103 -5.56 -12.08 -3.01
CA LYS A 103 -4.70 -12.58 -1.92
C LYS A 103 -3.86 -11.44 -1.31
N MET A 104 -3.26 -10.59 -2.13
CA MET A 104 -2.49 -9.42 -1.68
C MET A 104 -3.35 -8.46 -0.83
N MET A 105 -4.60 -8.19 -1.26
CA MET A 105 -5.51 -7.34 -0.48
C MET A 105 -5.87 -7.95 0.87
N ILE A 106 -6.08 -9.27 0.94
CA ILE A 106 -6.32 -10.00 2.20
C ILE A 106 -5.10 -9.86 3.13
N LEU A 107 -3.90 -10.11 2.62
CA LEU A 107 -2.65 -9.99 3.37
C LEU A 107 -2.38 -8.56 3.85
N SER A 108 -2.73 -7.54 3.06
CA SER A 108 -2.64 -6.14 3.53
C SER A 108 -3.53 -5.86 4.75
N ASN A 109 -4.72 -6.45 4.78
CA ASN A 109 -5.65 -6.32 5.91
C ASN A 109 -5.17 -7.13 7.13
N GLU A 110 -4.56 -8.29 6.91
CA GLU A 110 -3.92 -9.07 7.97
C GLU A 110 -2.76 -8.31 8.60
N ALA A 111 -1.85 -7.75 7.79
CA ALA A 111 -0.76 -6.91 8.25
C ALA A 111 -1.26 -5.74 9.12
N ARG A 112 -2.33 -5.06 8.69
CA ARG A 112 -2.97 -3.99 9.48
C ARG A 112 -3.46 -4.49 10.83
N LYS A 113 -4.23 -5.59 10.85
CA LYS A 113 -4.77 -6.17 12.10
C LYS A 113 -3.66 -6.61 13.05
N ASN A 114 -2.57 -7.16 12.52
CA ASN A 114 -1.43 -7.58 13.33
C ASN A 114 -0.68 -6.40 13.95
N ALA A 115 -0.62 -5.26 13.25
CA ALA A 115 -0.04 -4.02 13.78
C ALA A 115 -0.91 -3.35 14.86
N GLU A 116 -2.23 -3.58 14.85
CA GLU A 116 -3.17 -3.03 15.86
C GLU A 116 -3.24 -3.86 17.15
N LYS A 117 -2.74 -5.11 17.13
CA LYS A 117 -2.68 -6.01 18.29
C LYS A 117 -1.39 -5.89 19.10
N LYS A 118 -0.41 -5.13 18.61
CA LYS A 118 0.88 -4.89 19.26
C LYS A 118 0.87 -3.52 19.93
#